data_AF-A0A1M4PRI2-F1
#
_entry.id   AF-A0A1M4PRI2-F1
#
_cell.length_a   1.000
_cell.length_b   1.000
_cell.length_c   1.000
_cell.angle_alpha   90.00
_cell.angle_beta   90.00
_cell.angle_gamma   90.00
#
_symmetry.space_group_name_H-M   'P 1'
#
loop_
_entity.id
_entity.type
_entity.pdbx_description
1 polymer ?
#
loop_
_entity_poly.entity_id
_entity_poly.type
_entity_poly.pdbx_seq_one_letter_code
_entity_poly.pdbx_strand_id
1 'polypeptide(L)' 'MKRLIKTRILKMHSLLIQKTEKTGGSDDVKDEGLLDSALNLPFQSFDLFNYRKYI' A
#
# COMPACT_ATOMS: atom_id res chain seq x y z
N MET A 1 17.19 -6.71 9.15
CA MET A 1 16.25 -6.47 8.03
C MET A 1 16.32 -5.02 7.60
N LYS A 2 16.32 -4.72 6.30
CA LYS A 2 16.17 -3.35 5.80
C LYS A 2 14.68 -3.07 5.63
N ARG A 3 14.17 -1.96 6.19
CA ARG A 3 12.77 -1.53 6.09
C ARG A 3 12.69 -0.16 5.41
N LEU A 4 11.73 -0.01 4.50
CA LEU A 4 11.40 1.30 3.93
C LEU A 4 10.49 2.04 4.92
N ILE A 5 10.80 3.30 5.17
CA ILE A 5 9.95 4.19 5.97
C ILE A 5 8.91 4.84 5.05
N LYS A 6 7.74 5.18 5.61
CA LYS A 6 6.58 5.75 4.89
C LYS A 6 6.96 6.83 3.89
N THR A 7 7.74 7.82 4.33
CA THR A 7 8.18 8.96 3.50
C THR A 7 8.98 8.53 2.27
N ARG A 8 9.80 7.47 2.36
CA ARG A 8 10.55 6.93 1.22
C ARG A 8 9.63 6.24 0.23
N ILE A 9 8.63 5.51 0.72
CA ILE A 9 7.64 4.84 -0.14
C ILE A 9 6.82 5.87 -0.90
N LEU A 10 6.29 6.88 -0.21
CA LEU A 10 5.53 7.96 -0.84
C LEU A 10 6.38 8.69 -1.89
N LYS A 11 7.63 9.02 -1.56
CA LYS A 11 8.54 9.64 -2.54
C LYS A 11 8.77 8.77 -3.78
N MET A 12 8.90 7.46 -3.63
CA MET A 12 9.05 6.55 -4.75
C MET A 12 7.76 6.50 -5.60
N HIS A 13 6.59 6.47 -4.97
CA HIS A 13 5.28 6.52 -5.63
C HIS A 13 5.12 7.79 -6.47
N SER A 14 5.35 8.97 -5.88
CA SER A 14 5.28 10.26 -6.59
C SER A 14 6.24 10.30 -7.77
N LEU A 15 7.46 9.78 -7.59
CA LEU A 15 8.44 9.70 -8.68
C LEU A 15 7.98 8.80 -9.82
N LEU A 16 7.27 7.70 -9.53
CA LEU A 16 6.74 6.81 -10.57
C LEU A 16 5.64 7.51 -11.38
N ILE A 17 4.68 8.12 -10.70
CA ILE A 17 3.60 8.89 -11.35
C ILE A 17 4.19 10.01 -12.21
N GLN A 18 5.09 10.82 -11.66
CA GLN A 18 5.69 11.95 -12.38
C GLN A 18 6.57 11.52 -13.56
N LYS A 19 7.34 10.43 -13.42
CA LYS A 19 8.26 10.00 -14.49
C LYS A 19 7.58 9.26 -15.62
N THR A 20 6.39 8.72 -15.40
CA THR A 20 5.73 7.88 -16.39
C THR A 20 4.33 8.41 -16.68
N GLU A 21 4.24 9.33 -17.65
CA GLU A 21 2.95 9.83 -18.16
C GLU A 21 2.00 8.72 -18.64
N LYS A 22 2.50 7.50 -18.83
CA LYS A 22 1.73 6.31 -19.22
C LYS A 22 1.15 5.51 -18.04
N THR A 23 1.65 5.65 -16.82
CA THR A 23 1.14 4.84 -15.69
C THR A 23 -0.11 5.46 -15.06
N GLY A 24 -0.32 6.77 -15.23
CA GLY A 24 -1.44 7.48 -14.63
C GLY A 24 -1.48 7.32 -13.10
N GLY A 25 -2.61 7.68 -12.48
CA GLY A 25 -2.82 7.58 -11.04
C GLY A 25 -2.68 8.91 -10.29
N SER A 26 -3.09 8.93 -9.02
CA SER A 26 -3.05 10.10 -8.14
C SER A 26 -1.93 9.98 -7.11
N ASP A 27 -1.34 11.12 -6.75
CA ASP A 27 -0.25 11.18 -5.76
C ASP A 27 -0.75 11.02 -4.31
N ASP A 28 -2.07 11.10 -4.10
CA ASP A 28 -2.71 11.01 -2.79
C ASP A 28 -2.76 9.59 -2.21
N VAL A 29 -2.71 9.50 -0.88
CA VAL A 29 -2.94 8.26 -0.13
C VAL A 29 -4.44 8.11 0.11
N LYS A 30 -5.01 7.01 -0.38
CA LYS A 30 -6.44 6.72 -0.21
C LYS A 30 -6.82 6.37 1.23
N ASP A 31 -5.96 5.62 1.92
CA ASP A 31 -6.19 5.16 3.29
C ASP A 31 -4.86 5.07 4.04
N GLU A 32 -4.67 5.99 4.99
CA GLU A 32 -3.48 6.08 5.81
C GLU A 32 -3.35 4.91 6.79
N GLY A 33 -4.47 4.41 7.32
CA GLY A 33 -4.49 3.29 8.26
C GLY A 33 -4.10 1.98 7.57
N LEU A 34 -4.57 1.77 6.35
CA LEU A 34 -4.18 0.63 5.54
C LEU A 34 -2.70 0.68 5.15
N LEU A 35 -2.19 1.87 4.79
CA LEU A 35 -0.77 2.07 4.50
C LEU A 35 0.10 1.78 5.74
N ASP A 36 -0.30 2.26 6.90
CA ASP A 36 0.42 2.00 8.16
C ASP A 36 0.35 0.52 8.56
N SER A 37 -0.77 -0.16 8.34
CA SER A 37 -0.90 -1.60 8.55
C SER A 37 0.06 -2.37 7.64
N ALA A 38 0.08 -2.06 6.34
CA ALA A 38 0.96 -2.71 5.36
C ALA A 38 2.46 -2.46 5.67
N LEU A 39 2.80 -1.27 6.16
CA LEU A 39 4.17 -0.96 6.58
C LEU A 39 4.62 -1.79 7.78
N ASN A 40 3.72 -2.03 8.73
CA ASN A 40 4.01 -2.77 9.96
C ASN A 40 3.89 -4.28 9.79
N LEU A 41 3.04 -4.75 8.88
CA LEU A 41 2.80 -6.14 8.55
C LEU A 41 2.86 -6.34 7.01
N PRO A 42 4.05 -6.31 6.39
CA PRO A 42 4.20 -6.32 4.93
C PRO A 42 3.72 -7.60 4.25
N PHE A 43 3.49 -8.67 5.01
CA PHE A 43 2.94 -9.93 4.53
C PHE A 43 1.58 -10.24 5.16
N GLN A 44 0.84 -9.20 5.54
CA GLN A 44 -0.52 -9.35 6.06
C GLN A 44 -1.43 -10.00 5.00
N SER A 45 -1.98 -11.16 5.32
CA SER A 45 -3.06 -11.77 4.57
C SER A 45 -4.40 -11.30 5.11
N PHE A 46 -5.36 -11.09 4.21
CA PHE A 46 -6.75 -10.94 4.59
C PHE A 46 -7.36 -12.35 4.65
N ASP A 47 -7.65 -12.85 5.85
CA ASP A 47 -8.29 -14.14 6.02
C ASP A 47 -9.71 -14.13 5.45
N LEU A 48 -9.85 -14.52 4.18
CA LEU A 48 -11.12 -14.68 3.47
C LEU A 48 -11.95 -15.88 3.99
N PHE A 49 -11.36 -16.76 4.81
CA PHE A 49 -11.99 -18.01 5.22
C PHE A 49 -13.13 -17.86 6.25
N ASN A 50 -13.27 -16.71 6.92
CA ASN A 50 -14.33 -16.52 7.92
C ASN A 50 -15.72 -16.21 7.31
N TYR A 51 -15.80 -15.89 6.01
CA TYR A 51 -17.08 -15.58 5.35
C TYR A 51 -17.87 -16.81 4.89
N ARG A 52 -17.31 -18.02 5.00
CA ARG A 52 -18.00 -19.27 4.66
C ARG A 52 -18.75 -19.92 5.82
N LYS A 53 -18.79 -19.31 7.01
CA LYS A 53 -19.54 -19.86 8.15
C LYS A 53 -21.06 -19.61 8.08
N TYR A 54 -21.52 -18.85 7.09
CA TYR A 54 -22.93 -18.43 6.98
C TYR A 54 -23.56 -18.73 5.61
N ILE A 55 -23.06 -19.75 4.89
CA ILE A 55 -23.70 -20.31 3.69
C ILE A 55 -23.91 -21.80 3.89
#